data_AF-A0A3L6DI29-F1
#
_entry.id   AF-A0A3L6DI29-F1
#
_cell.length_a   1.000
_cell.length_b   1.000
_cell.length_c   1.000
_cell.angle_alpha   90.00
_cell.angle_beta   90.00
_cell.angle_gamma   90.00
#
_symmetry.space_group_name_H-M   'P 1'
#
loop_
_entity.id
_entity.type
_entity.pdbx_description
1 polymer ?
#
loop_
_entity_poly.entity_id
_entity_poly.type
_entity_poly.pdbx_seq_one_letter_code
_entity_poly.pdbx_strand_id
1 'polypeptide(L)'
;MFLLKELNCVLLLFHLVRTHWSLIIICMPTKEDQIGPIILHLDSLKFHSSRWIFNVVSRFLKEEWNYLNENISSKECPLRETVWKNLPRKVEKKIVEVPQQQNDYDCGLFVLYYMQRFIQEAPERFRKKDYSMFGKRWFRPEEPSQLRDQIRHLIHSCRETELMKDATASSGEGQPKIGNDGTDPSDASEPKTPKHLSDRTG
;
A
#
# COMPACT_ATOMS: atom_id res chain seq x y z
N MET A 1 4.77 4.49 4.88
CA MET A 1 5.73 4.60 3.76
C MET A 1 5.30 3.58 2.72
N PHE A 2 4.90 4.02 1.52
CA PHE A 2 4.55 3.10 0.43
C PHE A 2 5.70 3.10 -0.59
N LEU A 3 6.27 1.93 -0.86
CA LEU A 3 7.30 1.76 -1.88
C LEU A 3 6.62 1.32 -3.18
N LEU A 4 6.74 2.13 -4.23
CA LEU A 4 6.28 1.80 -5.57
C LEU A 4 7.48 1.27 -6.35
N LYS A 5 7.68 -0.05 -6.28
CA LYS A 5 8.84 -0.71 -6.92
C LYS A 5 8.89 -0.47 -8.42
N GLU A 6 7.74 -0.41 -9.09
CA GLU A 6 7.64 -0.14 -10.53
C GLU A 6 8.05 1.28 -10.91
N LEU A 7 7.90 2.25 -10.00
CA LEU A 7 8.20 3.67 -10.29
C LEU A 7 9.52 4.14 -9.64
N ASN A 8 10.21 3.25 -8.93
CA ASN A 8 11.39 3.58 -8.10
C ASN A 8 11.15 4.81 -7.19
N CYS A 9 9.94 4.89 -6.61
CA CYS A 9 9.49 6.02 -5.81
C CYS A 9 9.03 5.58 -4.41
N VAL A 10 9.25 6.44 -3.43
CA VAL A 10 8.73 6.31 -2.06
C VAL A 10 7.71 7.41 -1.80
N LEU A 11 6.49 7.03 -1.42
CA LEU A 11 5.44 7.96 -1.03
C LEU A 11 5.38 8.07 0.50
N LEU A 12 5.50 9.31 0.98
CA LEU A 12 5.41 9.67 2.39
C LEU A 12 4.24 10.64 2.58
N LEU A 13 3.25 10.20 3.36
CA LEU A 13 2.18 11.05 3.84
C LEU A 13 2.72 11.92 4.98
N PHE A 14 2.49 13.22 4.89
CA PHE A 14 2.94 14.16 5.91
C PHE A 14 1.76 14.88 6.54
N HIS A 15 1.64 14.73 7.86
CA HIS A 15 0.59 15.32 8.67
C HIS A 15 1.21 16.18 9.76
N LEU A 16 0.81 17.45 9.85
CA LEU A 16 1.22 18.37 10.91
C LEU A 16 0.02 18.89 11.71
N VAL A 17 0.34 19.64 12.76
CA VAL A 17 -0.60 20.35 13.63
C VAL A 17 -1.66 21.07 12.80
N ARG A 18 -2.94 20.96 13.24
CA ARG A 18 -4.17 21.44 12.56
C ARG A 18 -4.75 20.53 11.47
N THR A 19 -4.52 19.22 11.59
CA THR A 19 -5.19 18.20 10.76
C THR A 19 -4.95 18.32 9.24
N HIS A 20 -3.86 18.96 8.84
CA HIS A 20 -3.53 19.17 7.42
C HIS A 20 -2.65 18.04 6.88
N TRP A 21 -3.00 17.56 5.68
CA TRP A 21 -2.28 16.51 4.97
C TRP A 21 -1.58 17.07 3.73
N SER A 22 -0.34 16.65 3.53
CA SER A 22 0.41 16.89 2.28
C SER A 22 1.14 15.63 1.86
N LEU A 23 1.54 15.57 0.60
CA LEU A 23 2.24 14.42 0.03
C LEU A 23 3.69 14.79 -0.26
N ILE A 24 4.60 13.91 0.17
CA ILE A 24 6.00 13.94 -0.21
C ILE A 24 6.29 12.70 -1.07
N ILE A 25 6.89 12.92 -2.24
CA ILE A 25 7.31 11.85 -3.14
C ILE A 25 8.83 11.92 -3.27
N ILE A 26 9.51 10.81 -2.97
CA ILE A 26 10.96 10.68 -3.15
C ILE A 26 11.17 9.77 -4.36
N CYS A 27 11.64 10.34 -5.47
CA CYS A 27 12.00 9.58 -6.67
C CYS A 27 13.48 9.21 -6.59
N MET A 28 13.78 7.92 -6.59
CA MET A 28 15.15 7.41 -6.46
C MET A 28 15.84 7.41 -7.83
N PRO A 29 17.10 7.85 -7.92
CA PRO A 29 17.84 7.80 -9.16
C PRO A 29 18.29 6.36 -9.45
N THR A 30 18.72 6.12 -10.69
CA THR A 30 19.37 4.86 -11.10
C THR A 30 20.83 5.11 -11.47
N LYS A 31 21.54 4.05 -11.92
CA LYS A 31 22.95 4.13 -12.32
C LYS A 31 23.20 5.05 -13.52
N GLU A 32 22.19 5.31 -14.34
CA GLU A 32 22.32 6.19 -15.51
C GLU A 32 22.03 7.66 -15.18
N ASP A 33 21.49 7.96 -13.99
CA ASP A 33 21.22 9.33 -13.57
C ASP A 33 22.49 10.08 -13.15
N GLN A 34 22.55 11.36 -13.50
CA GLN A 34 23.65 12.25 -13.06
C GLN A 34 23.30 13.02 -11.78
N ILE A 35 22.01 13.06 -11.46
CA ILE A 35 21.39 13.81 -10.37
C ILE A 35 20.97 12.82 -9.28
N GLY A 36 20.93 13.28 -8.03
CA GLY A 36 20.49 12.50 -6.89
C GLY A 36 18.96 12.37 -6.82
N PRO A 37 18.44 11.87 -5.68
CA PRO A 37 17.02 11.71 -5.46
C PRO A 37 16.27 13.03 -5.60
N ILE A 38 15.05 12.96 -6.12
CA ILE A 38 14.16 14.11 -6.28
C ILE A 38 13.11 14.03 -5.16
N ILE A 39 13.01 15.07 -4.35
CA ILE A 39 11.97 15.23 -3.35
C ILE A 39 10.93 16.21 -3.89
N LEU A 40 9.72 15.70 -4.14
CA LEU A 40 8.55 16.48 -4.50
C LEU A 40 7.71 16.73 -3.25
N HIS A 41 7.20 17.94 -3.10
CA HIS A 41 6.21 18.27 -2.07
C HIS A 41 4.95 18.84 -2.72
N LEU A 42 3.82 18.17 -2.49
CA LEU A 42 2.50 18.50 -3.01
C LEU A 42 1.59 18.88 -1.83
N ASP A 43 1.06 20.09 -1.87
CA ASP A 43 0.24 20.66 -0.79
C ASP A 43 -0.97 21.39 -1.41
N SER A 44 -2.19 20.93 -1.08
CA SER A 44 -3.45 21.49 -1.59
C SER A 44 -3.85 22.82 -0.94
N LEU A 45 -3.28 23.15 0.22
CA LEU A 45 -3.54 24.40 0.97
C LEU A 45 -2.31 25.32 1.04
N LYS A 46 -1.13 24.82 0.67
CA LYS A 46 0.17 25.51 0.80
C LYS A 46 0.45 25.97 2.23
N PHE A 47 -0.04 25.21 3.20
CA PHE A 47 0.12 25.57 4.61
C PHE A 47 1.47 25.08 5.14
N HIS A 48 2.00 23.97 4.61
CA HIS A 48 3.25 23.42 5.12
C HIS A 48 4.48 24.21 4.65
N SER A 49 5.43 24.38 5.59
CA SER A 49 6.77 24.88 5.27
C SER A 49 7.55 23.83 4.48
N SER A 50 7.49 23.95 3.16
CA SER A 50 8.25 23.09 2.24
C SER A 50 9.74 23.08 2.57
N ARG A 51 10.30 24.23 2.99
CA ARG A 51 11.71 24.34 3.40
C ARG A 51 12.04 23.44 4.59
N TRP A 52 11.17 23.43 5.61
CA TRP A 52 11.37 22.60 6.78
C TRP A 52 11.20 21.11 6.44
N ILE A 53 10.15 20.76 5.68
CA ILE A 53 9.93 19.39 5.19
C ILE A 53 11.16 18.89 4.42
N PHE A 54 11.64 19.65 3.45
CA PHE A 54 12.82 19.27 2.68
C PHE A 54 14.06 19.09 3.56
N ASN A 55 14.22 19.88 4.62
CA ASN A 55 15.33 19.72 5.56
C ASN A 55 15.21 18.40 6.34
N VAL A 56 14.03 18.08 6.87
CA VAL A 56 13.78 16.83 7.61
C VAL A 56 14.03 15.63 6.71
N VAL A 57 13.42 15.60 5.52
CA VAL A 57 13.56 14.49 4.58
C VAL A 57 14.99 14.36 4.07
N SER A 58 15.68 15.47 3.79
CA SER A 58 17.09 15.42 3.37
C SER A 58 18.00 14.88 4.47
N ARG A 59 17.72 15.21 5.74
CA ARG A 59 18.46 14.64 6.87
C ARG A 59 18.22 13.15 6.99
N PHE A 60 16.96 12.72 6.88
CA PHE A 60 16.63 11.29 6.86
C PHE A 60 17.39 10.55 5.74
N LEU A 61 17.32 11.04 4.50
CA LEU A 61 18.05 10.43 3.38
C LEU A 61 19.57 10.41 3.60
N LYS A 62 20.13 11.42 4.29
CA LYS A 62 21.56 11.45 4.63
C LYS A 62 21.92 10.42 5.70
N GLU A 63 21.07 10.16 6.68
CA GLU A 63 21.36 9.12 7.68
C GLU A 63 21.24 7.72 7.07
N GLU A 64 20.18 7.46 6.28
CA GLU A 64 20.06 6.22 5.50
C GLU A 64 21.28 6.03 4.60
N TRP A 65 21.73 7.11 3.97
CA TRP A 65 22.94 7.10 3.17
C TRP A 65 24.19 6.66 3.92
N ASN A 66 24.45 7.30 5.07
CA ASN A 66 25.63 7.01 5.88
C ASN A 66 25.62 5.55 6.32
N TYR A 67 24.46 5.07 6.79
CA TYR A 67 24.26 3.68 7.17
C TYR A 67 24.59 2.71 6.03
N LEU A 68 24.05 2.94 4.82
CA LEU A 68 24.34 2.07 3.69
C LEU A 68 25.82 2.14 3.27
N ASN A 69 26.46 3.30 3.36
CA ASN A 69 27.87 3.44 3.00
C ASN A 69 28.83 2.74 3.99
N GLU A 70 28.42 2.55 5.24
CA GLU A 70 29.16 1.77 6.24
C GLU A 70 28.94 0.26 6.11
N ASN A 71 27.75 -0.15 5.64
CA ASN A 71 27.31 -1.55 5.72
C ASN A 71 27.21 -2.28 4.36
N ILE A 72 27.28 -1.57 3.22
CA ILE A 72 27.11 -2.15 1.88
C ILE A 72 28.32 -1.88 1.00
N SER A 73 28.76 -2.92 0.28
CA SER A 73 29.84 -2.80 -0.71
C SER A 73 29.44 -1.86 -1.85
N SER A 74 30.33 -0.97 -2.29
CA SER A 74 30.07 -0.02 -3.39
C SER A 74 29.66 -0.68 -4.71
N LYS A 75 29.88 -2.00 -4.89
CA LYS A 75 29.46 -2.78 -6.06
C LYS A 75 27.95 -3.09 -6.08
N GLU A 76 27.32 -3.17 -4.91
CA GLU A 76 25.88 -3.41 -4.74
C GLU A 76 25.06 -2.11 -4.75
N CYS A 77 25.75 -0.98 -4.87
CA CYS A 77 25.15 0.34 -4.93
C CYS A 77 24.13 0.45 -6.09
N PRO A 78 22.86 0.84 -5.81
CA PRO A 78 21.84 1.02 -6.85
C PRO A 78 22.04 2.32 -7.66
N LEU A 79 22.98 3.18 -7.25
CA LEU A 79 23.20 4.51 -7.82
C LEU A 79 24.52 4.60 -8.59
N ARG A 80 24.63 5.64 -9.44
CA ARG A 80 25.89 5.99 -10.07
C ARG A 80 26.91 6.41 -9.01
N GLU A 81 28.15 5.95 -9.10
CA GLU A 81 29.20 6.24 -8.11
C GLU A 81 29.40 7.76 -7.86
N THR A 82 29.34 8.58 -8.91
CA THR A 82 29.47 10.05 -8.78
C THR A 82 28.26 10.70 -8.12
N VAL A 83 27.08 10.08 -8.23
CA VAL A 83 25.88 10.48 -7.48
C VAL A 83 26.03 10.00 -6.04
N TRP A 84 26.54 8.78 -5.85
CA TRP A 84 26.71 8.18 -4.54
C TRP A 84 27.63 9.03 -3.67
N LYS A 85 28.88 9.24 -4.09
CA LYS A 85 29.86 10.03 -3.33
C LYS A 85 29.41 11.44 -2.95
N ASN A 86 28.39 11.99 -3.61
CA ASN A 86 27.88 13.35 -3.39
C ASN A 86 26.36 13.40 -3.12
N LEU A 87 25.74 12.30 -2.67
CA LEU A 87 24.28 12.21 -2.55
C LEU A 87 23.67 13.38 -1.77
N PRO A 88 24.17 13.77 -0.58
CA PRO A 88 23.56 14.84 0.21
C PRO A 88 23.52 16.19 -0.51
N ARG A 89 24.44 16.43 -1.45
CA ARG A 89 24.52 17.66 -2.25
C ARG A 89 23.71 17.58 -3.56
N LYS A 90 23.37 16.37 -3.98
CA LYS A 90 22.69 16.09 -5.26
C LYS A 90 21.20 15.83 -5.12
N VAL A 91 20.65 15.88 -3.90
CA VAL A 91 19.20 15.82 -3.67
C VAL A 91 18.53 17.05 -4.26
N GLU A 92 17.62 16.82 -5.16
CA GLU A 92 16.79 17.86 -5.75
C GLU A 92 15.50 18.03 -4.96
N LYS A 93 15.02 19.26 -4.86
CA LYS A 93 13.84 19.63 -4.08
C LYS A 93 12.91 20.45 -4.94
N LYS A 94 11.65 20.04 -5.06
CA LYS A 94 10.66 20.72 -5.88
C LYS A 94 9.36 20.86 -5.12
N ILE A 95 8.95 22.12 -4.92
CA ILE A 95 7.57 22.44 -4.57
C ILE A 95 6.75 22.30 -5.85
N VAL A 96 5.76 21.43 -5.83
CA VAL A 96 4.94 21.12 -7.00
C VAL A 96 3.71 22.01 -7.00
N GLU A 97 3.43 22.66 -8.13
CA GLU A 97 2.15 23.33 -8.31
C GLU A 97 1.08 22.31 -8.64
N VAL A 98 0.03 22.27 -7.83
CA VAL A 98 -1.09 21.33 -7.95
C VAL A 98 -2.42 22.08 -7.85
N PRO A 99 -3.53 21.52 -8.35
CA PRO A 99 -4.86 22.07 -8.11
C PRO A 99 -5.08 22.23 -6.60
N GLN A 100 -5.61 23.38 -6.20
CA GLN A 100 -5.78 23.74 -4.78
C GLN A 100 -7.23 23.50 -4.37
N GLN A 101 -7.42 23.01 -3.15
CA GLN A 101 -8.75 22.90 -2.58
C GLN A 101 -9.27 24.27 -2.14
N GLN A 102 -10.59 24.44 -2.13
CA GLN A 102 -11.24 25.67 -1.65
C GLN A 102 -11.69 25.57 -0.20
N ASN A 103 -11.90 24.35 0.31
CA ASN A 103 -12.27 24.08 1.69
C ASN A 103 -11.05 23.69 2.54
N ASP A 104 -11.23 23.49 3.85
CA ASP A 104 -10.18 23.14 4.81
C ASP A 104 -10.14 21.65 5.22
N TYR A 105 -11.09 20.84 4.76
CA TYR A 105 -11.27 19.44 5.21
C TYR A 105 -10.94 18.38 4.15
N ASP A 106 -10.76 18.73 2.87
CA ASP A 106 -10.49 17.77 1.80
C ASP A 106 -9.00 17.48 1.54
N CYS A 107 -8.09 17.97 2.39
CA CYS A 107 -6.65 17.80 2.16
C CYS A 107 -6.23 16.32 2.08
N GLY A 108 -6.87 15.45 2.87
CA GLY A 108 -6.68 14.00 2.77
C GLY A 108 -7.13 13.43 1.42
N LEU A 109 -8.28 13.87 0.88
CA LEU A 109 -8.77 13.43 -0.43
C LEU A 109 -7.86 13.88 -1.56
N PHE A 110 -7.40 15.14 -1.52
CA PHE A 110 -6.44 15.65 -2.49
C PHE A 110 -5.13 14.86 -2.45
N VAL A 111 -4.63 14.51 -1.27
CA VAL A 111 -3.43 13.68 -1.13
C VAL A 111 -3.62 12.29 -1.73
N LEU A 112 -4.74 11.62 -1.47
CA LEU A 112 -5.04 10.32 -2.09
C LEU A 112 -5.15 10.45 -3.62
N TYR A 113 -5.78 11.51 -4.10
CA TYR A 113 -5.90 11.78 -5.52
C TYR A 113 -4.55 12.05 -6.19
N TYR A 114 -3.66 12.83 -5.55
CA TYR A 114 -2.30 13.03 -6.02
C TYR A 114 -1.54 11.72 -6.16
N MET A 115 -1.67 10.83 -5.17
CA MET A 115 -1.04 9.51 -5.20
C MET A 115 -1.57 8.69 -6.37
N GLN A 116 -2.89 8.61 -6.53
CA GLN A 116 -3.53 7.86 -7.62
C GLN A 116 -3.07 8.36 -8.99
N ARG A 117 -3.14 9.68 -9.23
CA ARG A 117 -2.74 10.29 -10.50
C ARG A 117 -1.25 10.14 -10.76
N PHE A 118 -0.41 10.33 -9.75
CA PHE A 118 1.03 10.10 -9.89
C PHE A 118 1.33 8.65 -10.26
N ILE A 119 0.70 7.67 -9.60
CA ILE A 119 0.90 6.25 -9.94
C ILE A 119 0.47 5.95 -11.38
N GLN A 120 -0.62 6.56 -11.85
CA GLN A 120 -1.18 6.31 -13.18
C GLN A 120 -0.43 7.01 -14.32
N GLU A 121 0.10 8.21 -14.07
CA GLU A 121 0.62 9.08 -15.12
C GLU A 121 2.14 9.26 -15.07
N ALA A 122 2.78 9.00 -13.93
CA ALA A 122 4.22 9.18 -13.83
C ALA A 122 4.93 8.16 -14.71
N PRO A 123 5.99 8.57 -15.42
CA PRO A 123 6.83 7.60 -16.10
C PRO A 123 7.49 6.67 -15.09
N GLU A 124 7.84 5.47 -15.53
CA GLU A 124 8.61 4.48 -14.75
C GLU A 124 9.85 5.10 -14.09
N ARG A 125 10.46 6.07 -14.78
CA ARG A 125 11.57 6.87 -14.27
C ARG A 125 11.28 8.36 -14.32
N PHE A 126 10.94 8.89 -13.16
CA PHE A 126 10.65 10.31 -12.98
C PHE A 126 11.93 11.17 -12.99
N ARG A 127 11.96 12.22 -13.84
CA ARG A 127 13.08 13.15 -14.00
C ARG A 127 12.60 14.60 -14.05
N LYS A 128 13.52 15.56 -14.06
CA LYS A 128 13.23 17.02 -14.15
C LYS A 128 12.29 17.41 -15.29
N LYS A 129 12.41 16.77 -16.46
CA LYS A 129 11.57 17.07 -17.63
C LYS A 129 10.09 16.73 -17.36
N ASP A 130 9.84 15.76 -16.49
CA ASP A 130 8.52 15.24 -16.17
C ASP A 130 7.80 16.13 -15.16
N TYR A 131 8.45 17.17 -14.60
CA TYR A 131 7.79 18.20 -13.79
C TYR A 131 6.62 18.87 -14.52
N SER A 132 6.64 18.85 -15.86
CA SER A 132 5.59 19.39 -16.72
C SER A 132 4.27 18.62 -16.64
N MET A 133 4.26 17.38 -16.13
CA MET A 133 3.01 16.63 -15.90
C MET A 133 2.15 17.28 -14.81
N PHE A 134 2.78 17.97 -13.87
CA PHE A 134 2.09 18.67 -12.80
C PHE A 134 1.64 20.07 -13.25
N GLY A 135 0.67 20.62 -12.52
CA GLY A 135 0.29 22.02 -12.65
C GLY A 135 -1.06 22.32 -12.04
N LYS A 136 -1.45 23.60 -12.04
CA LYS A 136 -2.76 24.06 -11.53
C LYS A 136 -3.96 23.43 -12.27
N ARG A 137 -3.73 22.93 -13.49
CA ARG A 137 -4.73 22.25 -14.34
C ARG A 137 -4.46 20.76 -14.48
N TRP A 138 -3.68 20.17 -13.58
CA TRP A 138 -3.39 18.73 -13.61
C TRP A 138 -4.67 17.89 -13.57
N PHE A 139 -5.67 18.37 -12.83
CA PHE A 139 -7.03 17.85 -12.78
C PHE A 139 -7.99 18.94 -12.29
N ARG A 140 -9.30 18.69 -12.40
CA ARG A 140 -10.32 19.60 -11.90
C ARG A 140 -10.50 19.45 -10.38
N PRO A 141 -10.57 20.55 -9.60
CA PRO A 141 -10.69 20.48 -8.14
C PRO A 141 -11.91 19.70 -7.61
N GLU A 142 -12.91 19.45 -8.44
CA GLU A 142 -14.11 18.68 -8.09
C GLU A 142 -13.88 17.16 -8.18
N GLU A 143 -12.86 16.69 -8.90
CA GLU A 143 -12.55 15.27 -9.07
C GLU A 143 -12.18 14.58 -7.74
N PRO A 144 -11.31 15.16 -6.87
CA PRO A 144 -11.02 14.58 -5.56
C PRO A 144 -12.25 14.48 -4.64
N SER A 145 -13.26 15.33 -4.79
CA SER A 145 -14.46 15.25 -3.96
C SER A 145 -15.26 13.98 -4.25
N GLN A 146 -15.22 13.48 -5.50
CA GLN A 146 -15.88 12.23 -5.89
C GLN A 146 -15.21 11.00 -5.25
N LEU A 147 -13.92 11.09 -4.90
CA LEU A 147 -13.23 10.01 -4.18
C LEU A 147 -13.89 9.71 -2.83
N ARG A 148 -14.56 10.68 -2.20
CA ARG A 148 -15.22 10.45 -0.91
C ARG A 148 -16.27 9.34 -1.02
N ASP A 149 -17.08 9.37 -2.07
CA ASP A 149 -18.15 8.38 -2.28
C ASP A 149 -17.58 7.05 -2.73
N GLN A 150 -16.53 7.07 -3.57
CA GLN A 150 -15.80 5.87 -3.98
C GLN A 150 -15.15 5.16 -2.79
N ILE A 151 -14.45 5.89 -1.92
CA ILE A 151 -13.82 5.36 -0.70
C ILE A 151 -14.89 4.77 0.21
N ARG A 152 -16.02 5.47 0.42
CA ARG A 152 -17.13 4.94 1.22
C ARG A 152 -17.64 3.63 0.65
N HIS A 153 -17.89 3.57 -0.66
CA HIS A 153 -18.35 2.37 -1.33
C HIS A 153 -17.36 1.20 -1.19
N LEU A 154 -16.07 1.46 -1.40
CA LEU A 154 -15.01 0.46 -1.24
C LEU A 154 -14.95 -0.09 0.19
N ILE A 155 -15.07 0.77 1.20
CA ILE A 155 -15.07 0.34 2.61
C ILE A 155 -16.26 -0.61 2.90
N HIS A 156 -17.46 -0.26 2.42
CA HIS A 156 -18.62 -1.13 2.57
C HIS A 156 -18.44 -2.47 1.85
N SER A 157 -17.99 -2.44 0.60
CA SER A 157 -17.75 -3.65 -0.21
C SER A 157 -16.69 -4.57 0.40
N CYS A 158 -15.59 -4.02 0.92
CA CYS A 158 -14.57 -4.80 1.61
C CYS A 158 -15.14 -5.51 2.83
N ARG A 159 -15.95 -4.82 3.65
CA ARG A 159 -16.58 -5.38 4.85
C ARG A 159 -17.55 -6.51 4.50
N GLU A 160 -18.38 -6.33 3.49
CA GLU A 160 -19.31 -7.37 3.02
C GLU A 160 -18.54 -8.61 2.53
N THR A 161 -17.44 -8.40 1.81
CA THR A 161 -16.57 -9.48 1.31
C THR A 161 -15.91 -10.26 2.45
N GLU A 162 -15.46 -9.59 3.52
CA GLU A 162 -14.89 -10.23 4.71
C GLU A 162 -15.92 -11.12 5.42
N LEU A 163 -17.14 -10.61 5.61
CA LEU A 163 -18.23 -11.38 6.23
C LEU A 163 -18.62 -12.62 5.40
N MET A 164 -18.61 -12.52 4.08
CA MET A 164 -18.86 -13.67 3.19
C MET A 164 -17.73 -14.70 3.22
N LYS A 165 -16.48 -14.27 3.38
CA LYS A 165 -15.33 -15.18 3.52
C LYS A 165 -15.39 -15.96 4.84
N ASP A 166 -15.75 -15.31 5.94
CA ASP A 166 -15.86 -15.96 7.25
C ASP A 166 -17.00 -17.00 7.27
N ALA A 167 -18.14 -16.69 6.63
CA ALA A 167 -19.26 -17.64 6.51
C ALA A 167 -18.93 -18.87 5.66
N THR A 168 -18.08 -18.71 4.63
CA THR A 168 -17.66 -19.82 3.75
C THR A 168 -16.59 -20.68 4.41
N ALA A 169 -15.71 -20.10 5.24
CA ALA A 169 -14.71 -20.83 6.01
C ALA A 169 -15.32 -21.69 7.13
N SER A 170 -16.49 -21.32 7.67
CA SER A 170 -17.16 -22.08 8.74
C SER A 170 -17.98 -23.29 8.26
N SER A 171 -18.12 -23.49 6.94
CA SER A 171 -18.96 -24.58 6.37
C SER A 171 -18.14 -25.75 5.81
N GLY A 172 -16.83 -25.81 6.08
CA GLY A 172 -15.88 -26.76 5.48
C GLY A 172 -15.45 -27.97 6.31
N GLU A 173 -16.05 -28.24 7.48
CA GLU A 173 -15.75 -29.46 8.25
C GLU A 173 -17.04 -30.21 8.60
N GLY A 174 -17.30 -31.30 7.87
CA GLY A 174 -18.45 -32.15 8.14
C GLY A 174 -18.66 -33.26 7.11
N GLN A 175 -17.78 -34.26 7.11
CA GLN A 175 -18.12 -35.58 6.58
C GLN A 175 -17.64 -36.66 7.55
N PRO A 176 -18.54 -37.47 8.16
CA PRO A 176 -18.14 -38.58 9.00
C PRO A 176 -17.64 -39.73 8.12
N LYS A 177 -16.41 -40.21 8.40
CA LYS A 177 -15.88 -41.46 7.86
C LYS A 177 -16.49 -42.62 8.66
N ILE A 178 -17.40 -43.38 8.04
CA ILE A 178 -17.81 -44.70 8.54
C ILE A 178 -16.65 -45.65 8.26
N GLY A 179 -15.92 -46.04 9.31
CA GLY A 179 -14.88 -47.07 9.24
C GLY A 179 -15.52 -48.46 9.32
N ASN A 180 -15.32 -49.26 8.27
CA ASN A 180 -15.50 -50.70 8.33
C ASN A 180 -14.43 -51.28 9.24
N ASP A 181 -14.83 -52.05 10.26
CA ASP A 181 -13.95 -52.92 11.00
C ASP A 181 -14.42 -54.37 10.86
N GLY A 182 -13.45 -55.24 10.58
CA GLY A 182 -13.62 -56.67 10.52
C GLY A 182 -12.24 -57.30 10.57
N THR A 183 -11.91 -58.04 11.63
CA THR A 183 -11.99 -59.51 11.70
C THR A 183 -11.34 -60.01 13.03
N ASP A 184 -12.16 -60.58 13.93
CA ASP A 184 -12.06 -61.81 14.80
C ASP A 184 -10.70 -62.47 15.21
N PRO A 185 -10.65 -63.45 16.17
CA PRO A 185 -11.69 -64.05 17.04
C PRO A 185 -11.29 -64.40 18.52
N SER A 186 -12.24 -65.01 19.25
CA SER A 186 -12.15 -65.99 20.36
C SER A 186 -12.52 -65.50 21.79
N ASP A 187 -13.67 -65.90 22.33
CA ASP A 187 -13.83 -67.10 23.18
C ASP A 187 -15.32 -67.29 23.61
N ALA A 188 -15.64 -68.53 23.98
CA ALA A 188 -16.93 -69.20 24.09
C ALA A 188 -18.02 -68.60 25.00
N SER A 189 -19.30 -68.75 24.62
CA SER A 189 -20.28 -69.66 25.28
C SER A 189 -21.72 -69.47 24.76
N GLU A 190 -22.34 -70.59 24.36
CA GLU A 190 -23.74 -70.81 23.95
C GLU A 190 -24.74 -70.82 25.15
N PRO A 191 -26.06 -71.09 24.99
CA PRO A 191 -27.06 -70.62 24.00
C PRO A 191 -28.43 -70.27 24.67
N LYS A 192 -29.41 -69.74 23.91
CA LYS A 192 -30.83 -70.21 23.82
C LYS A 192 -31.77 -69.22 23.12
N THR A 193 -32.37 -69.69 22.01
CA THR A 193 -33.61 -69.25 21.34
C THR A 193 -34.86 -69.81 22.09
N PRO A 194 -36.15 -69.63 21.66
CA PRO A 194 -36.72 -68.95 20.48
C PRO A 194 -38.05 -68.15 20.75
N LYS A 195 -38.70 -67.73 19.65
CA LYS A 195 -40.17 -67.57 19.41
C LYS A 195 -40.69 -66.12 19.45
N HIS A 196 -41.64 -65.65 18.63
CA HIS A 196 -42.39 -66.13 17.46
C HIS A 196 -43.30 -64.93 17.05
N LEU A 197 -43.25 -64.48 15.79
CA LEU A 197 -44.37 -64.41 14.83
C LEU A 197 -45.46 -63.33 15.02
N SER A 198 -45.90 -62.85 13.85
CA SER A 198 -47.24 -62.38 13.45
C SER A 198 -47.71 -61.01 13.92
N ASP A 199 -48.57 -60.31 13.20
CA ASP A 199 -48.90 -60.18 11.77
C ASP A 199 -49.94 -59.04 11.74
N ARG A 200 -50.11 -58.42 10.57
CA ARG A 200 -51.39 -57.91 10.03
C ARG A 200 -52.26 -56.85 10.76
N THR A 201 -52.44 -55.74 10.00
CA THR A 201 -53.69 -55.07 9.58
C THR A 201 -54.77 -54.69 10.60
N GLY A 202 -55.11 -53.41 10.55
CA GLY A 202 -56.41 -52.82 10.87
C GLY A 202 -56.43 -51.40 10.34
#